data_AF-A0A924VB29-F1
#
_entry.id   AF-A0A924VB29-F1
#
_cell.length_a   1.000
_cell.length_b   1.000
_cell.length_c   1.000
_cell.angle_alpha   90.00
_cell.angle_beta   90.00
_cell.angle_gamma   90.00
#
_symmetry.space_group_name_H-M   'P 1'
#
loop_
_entity.id
_entity.type
_entity.pdbx_description
1 polymer ?
#
loop_
_entity_poly.entity_id
_entity_poly.type
_entity_poly.pdbx_seq_one_letter_code
_entity_poly.pdbx_strand_id
1 'polypeptide(L)'
;KQFFIGGTNSLRGFRARTLGPGTYRDPNIDLGKISADQSGDIKLEFNTEYRPKIAGIVKGAVFIDAGNIWLQREETGRLARPGVKFSKDFLKELAVDAGLGLRFDLTFLVLRTDLAFPVRKPWLPEGTRMVLGNINFADKGWRKDNLIFNLAIGYPF
;
A
#
# COMPACT_ATOMS: atom_id res chain seq x y z
N LYS A 1 19.98 -7.29 -0.70
CA LYS A 1 18.90 -6.99 0.28
C LYS A 1 17.61 -6.92 -0.52
N GLN A 2 16.57 -7.66 -0.15
CA GLN A 2 15.27 -7.57 -0.81
C GLN A 2 14.37 -6.56 -0.12
N PHE A 3 13.48 -5.94 -0.88
CA PHE A 3 12.53 -4.94 -0.44
C PHE A 3 11.11 -5.50 -0.42
N PHE A 4 10.31 -4.97 0.49
CA PHE A 4 8.89 -5.26 0.67
C PHE A 4 8.15 -3.94 0.88
N ILE A 5 6.89 -3.90 0.48
CA ILE A 5 6.00 -2.74 0.67
C ILE A 5 4.58 -3.17 1.05
N GLY A 6 3.77 -2.19 1.43
CA GLY A 6 2.46 -2.34 2.06
C GLY A 6 2.54 -2.34 3.58
N GLY A 7 1.43 -1.99 4.24
CA GLY A 7 1.27 -1.99 5.69
C GLY A 7 1.49 -0.64 6.35
N THR A 8 1.56 -0.65 7.68
CA THR A 8 1.46 0.56 8.53
C THR A 8 2.57 1.60 8.32
N ASN A 9 3.74 1.16 7.84
CA ASN A 9 4.92 1.98 7.61
C ASN A 9 5.35 1.92 6.13
N SER A 10 4.39 1.85 5.22
CA SER A 10 4.59 1.83 3.78
C SER A 10 3.29 2.33 3.15
N LEU A 11 2.69 1.60 2.21
CA LEU A 11 1.40 1.88 1.63
C LEU A 11 0.28 1.32 2.54
N ARG A 12 -0.36 2.21 3.32
CA ARG A 12 -1.30 1.85 4.40
C ARG A 12 -2.61 1.25 3.90
N GLY A 13 -2.99 1.52 2.65
CA GLY A 13 -4.18 0.94 2.01
C GLY A 13 -3.95 -0.46 1.43
N PHE A 14 -2.74 -1.02 1.59
CA PHE A 14 -2.41 -2.36 1.15
C PHE A 14 -1.84 -3.21 2.28
N ARG A 15 -2.16 -4.51 2.28
CA ARG A 15 -1.63 -5.46 3.26
C ARG A 15 -0.10 -5.56 3.09
N ALA A 16 0.62 -5.69 4.20
CA ALA A 16 2.07 -5.83 4.18
C ALA A 16 2.52 -6.99 3.28
N ARG A 17 3.57 -6.74 2.48
CA ARG A 17 4.25 -7.74 1.63
C ARG A 17 3.37 -8.34 0.52
N THR A 18 2.27 -7.69 0.15
CA THR A 18 1.35 -8.17 -0.90
C THR A 18 1.53 -7.48 -2.26
N LEU A 19 2.30 -6.40 -2.30
CA LEU A 19 2.40 -5.51 -3.45
C LEU A 19 3.63 -5.80 -4.30
N GLY A 20 3.44 -5.78 -5.62
CA GLY A 20 4.48 -5.97 -6.63
C GLY A 20 4.97 -7.42 -6.71
N PRO A 21 6.10 -7.67 -7.40
CA PRO A 21 6.88 -6.68 -8.15
C PRO A 21 6.16 -6.17 -9.41
N GLY A 22 6.25 -4.86 -9.66
CA GLY A 22 5.64 -4.17 -10.79
C GLY A 22 4.13 -4.38 -10.88
N THR A 23 3.66 -4.97 -11.97
CA THR A 23 2.21 -5.26 -12.16
C THR A 23 1.81 -6.67 -11.74
N TYR A 24 2.76 -7.49 -11.26
CA TYR A 24 2.44 -8.84 -10.84
C TYR A 24 1.64 -8.84 -9.52
N ARG A 25 0.65 -9.72 -9.45
CA ARG A 25 -0.05 -10.09 -8.23
C ARG A 25 -0.15 -11.60 -8.17
N ASP A 26 0.37 -12.18 -7.10
CA ASP A 26 0.26 -13.61 -6.89
C ASP A 26 -1.20 -14.00 -6.62
N PRO A 27 -1.79 -14.88 -7.45
CA PRO A 27 -3.18 -15.30 -7.32
C PRO A 27 -3.42 -16.12 -6.04
N ASN A 28 -2.37 -16.67 -5.43
CA ASN A 28 -2.45 -17.46 -4.20
C ASN A 28 -2.39 -16.59 -2.93
N ILE A 29 -2.19 -15.28 -3.06
CA ILE A 29 -2.29 -14.36 -1.93
C ILE A 29 -3.77 -14.23 -1.54
N ASP A 30 -4.14 -15.04 -0.56
CA ASP A 30 -5.35 -14.86 0.22
C ASP A 30 -5.13 -13.70 1.21
N LEU A 31 -5.87 -12.60 1.04
CA LEU A 31 -5.81 -11.43 1.92
C LEU A 31 -6.18 -11.75 3.38
N GLY A 32 -6.74 -12.93 3.64
CA GLY A 32 -7.02 -13.48 4.97
C GLY A 32 -5.90 -14.36 5.57
N LYS A 33 -4.84 -14.69 4.83
CA LYS A 33 -3.73 -15.55 5.31
C LYS A 33 -2.37 -14.83 5.24
N ILE A 34 -1.49 -15.16 6.19
CA ILE A 34 -0.12 -14.60 6.34
C ILE A 34 0.85 -15.27 5.34
N SER A 35 0.47 -15.38 4.07
CA SER A 35 1.27 -16.05 3.03
C SER A 35 1.78 -15.10 1.96
N ALA A 36 1.79 -13.80 2.25
CA ALA A 36 2.28 -12.78 1.34
C ALA A 36 3.80 -12.59 1.49
N ASP A 37 4.54 -12.92 0.43
CA ASP A 37 5.99 -12.75 0.34
C ASP A 37 6.39 -12.20 -1.04
N GLN A 38 5.79 -11.06 -1.43
CA GLN A 38 6.23 -10.35 -2.63
C GLN A 38 7.44 -9.48 -2.32
N SER A 39 8.55 -9.74 -3.02
CA SER A 39 9.82 -9.04 -2.82
C SER A 39 10.37 -8.47 -4.13
N GLY A 40 11.27 -7.49 -3.99
CA GLY A 40 11.94 -6.84 -5.12
C GLY A 40 13.36 -6.37 -4.80
N ASP A 41 14.11 -6.06 -5.85
CA ASP A 41 15.49 -5.53 -5.77
C ASP A 41 15.52 -4.00 -5.79
N ILE A 42 14.48 -3.37 -6.34
CA ILE A 42 14.32 -1.92 -6.45
C ILE A 42 13.01 -1.55 -5.76
N LYS A 43 13.03 -0.47 -4.97
CA LYS A 43 11.86 0.04 -4.25
C LYS A 43 11.72 1.54 -4.46
N LEU A 44 10.50 2.01 -4.73
CA LEU A 44 10.13 3.41 -4.74
C LEU A 44 8.89 3.60 -3.88
N GLU A 45 8.94 4.53 -2.94
CA GLU A 45 7.82 4.89 -2.07
C GLU A 45 7.74 6.41 -1.93
N PHE A 46 6.52 6.91 -1.82
CA PHE A 46 6.19 8.30 -1.65
C PHE A 46 5.03 8.42 -0.66
N ASN A 47 5.12 9.40 0.23
CA ASN A 47 4.11 9.69 1.22
C ASN A 47 3.87 11.21 1.24
N THR A 48 2.61 11.60 1.21
CA THR A 48 2.19 12.97 1.51
C THR A 48 1.12 12.92 2.57
N GLU A 49 1.31 13.66 3.66
CA GLU A 49 0.40 13.65 4.81
C GLU A 49 0.22 15.06 5.39
N TYR A 50 -1.03 15.47 5.57
CA TYR A 50 -1.42 16.67 6.30
C TYR A 50 -1.91 16.32 7.70
N ARG A 51 -1.36 16.95 8.74
CA ARG A 51 -1.59 16.61 10.15
C ARG A 51 -2.12 17.76 10.99
N PRO A 52 -3.42 18.10 10.91
CA PRO A 52 -3.99 19.15 11.73
C PRO A 52 -4.04 18.75 13.21
N LYS A 53 -3.79 19.69 14.11
CA LYS A 53 -4.05 19.50 15.54
C LYS A 53 -5.57 19.57 15.77
N ILE A 54 -6.13 18.57 16.44
CA ILE A 54 -7.57 18.53 16.77
C ILE A 54 -7.75 19.10 18.19
N ALA A 55 -7.21 18.41 19.21
CA ALA A 55 -7.31 18.82 20.61
C ALA A 55 -6.27 18.11 21.47
N GLY A 56 -5.66 18.81 22.43
CA GLY A 56 -4.71 18.22 23.37
C GLY A 56 -3.58 17.43 22.68
N ILE A 57 -3.50 16.14 22.99
CA ILE A 57 -2.54 15.17 22.41
C ILE A 57 -2.99 14.59 21.06
N VAL A 58 -4.20 14.90 20.60
CA VAL A 58 -4.82 14.31 19.41
C VAL A 58 -4.58 15.17 18.17
N LYS A 59 -4.04 14.55 17.14
CA LYS A 59 -3.86 15.09 15.79
C LYS A 59 -4.64 14.24 14.79
N GLY A 60 -5.23 14.89 13.80
CA GLY A 60 -5.75 14.22 12.62
C GLY A 60 -4.61 13.96 11.62
N ALA A 61 -4.86 13.07 10.68
CA ALA A 61 -4.03 12.86 9.50
C ALA A 61 -4.94 12.63 8.28
N VAL A 62 -4.58 13.26 7.16
CA VAL A 62 -5.10 12.95 5.83
C VAL A 62 -3.89 12.67 4.96
N PHE A 63 -3.87 11.52 4.29
CA PHE A 63 -2.67 11.10 3.56
C PHE A 63 -2.97 10.42 2.24
N ILE A 64 -1.93 10.42 1.40
CA ILE A 64 -1.82 9.65 0.16
C ILE A 64 -0.45 8.98 0.18
N ASP A 65 -0.45 7.65 0.02
CA ASP A 65 0.75 6.85 -0.13
C ASP A 65 0.83 6.33 -1.57
N ALA A 66 2.04 6.25 -2.12
CA ALA A 66 2.29 5.66 -3.42
C ALA A 66 3.60 4.89 -3.43
N GLY A 67 3.68 3.81 -4.21
CA GLY A 67 4.91 3.05 -4.31
C GLY A 67 4.77 1.73 -5.03
N ASN A 68 5.92 1.14 -5.33
CA ASN A 68 6.03 -0.21 -5.85
C ASN A 68 7.45 -0.77 -5.58
N ILE A 69 7.60 -2.07 -5.79
CA ILE A 69 8.88 -2.78 -5.85
C ILE A 69 9.02 -3.45 -7.21
N TRP A 70 10.26 -3.69 -7.65
CA TRP A 70 10.56 -4.33 -8.93
C TRP A 70 11.77 -5.22 -8.80
N LEU A 71 11.91 -6.16 -9.73
CA LEU A 71 13.14 -6.91 -9.94
C LEU A 71 14.11 -6.12 -10.81
N GLN A 72 15.40 -6.19 -10.50
CA GLN A 72 16.44 -5.59 -11.34
C GLN A 72 16.61 -6.39 -12.63
N ARG A 73 16.46 -7.72 -12.54
CA ARG A 73 16.60 -8.66 -13.65
C ARG A 73 15.25 -9.22 -14.04
N GLU A 74 15.15 -9.56 -15.31
CA GLU A 74 14.00 -10.29 -15.83
C GLU A 74 14.05 -11.73 -15.38
N GLU A 75 12.89 -12.28 -15.05
CA GLU A 75 12.76 -13.72 -14.82
C GLU A 75 12.49 -14.41 -16.15
N THR A 76 13.21 -15.50 -16.40
CA THR A 76 13.11 -16.28 -17.64
C THR A 76 12.67 -17.72 -17.35
N GLY A 77 12.23 -18.42 -18.39
CA GLY A 77 11.81 -19.82 -18.28
C GLY A 77 10.53 -19.99 -17.47
N ARG A 78 10.47 -21.03 -16.62
CA ARG A 78 9.27 -21.38 -15.83
C ARG A 78 8.89 -20.35 -14.75
N LEU A 79 9.80 -19.42 -14.43
CA LEU A 79 9.58 -18.35 -13.46
C LEU A 79 9.20 -17.03 -14.11
N ALA A 80 9.04 -16.98 -15.45
CA ALA A 80 8.75 -15.75 -16.16
C ALA A 80 7.41 -15.14 -15.72
N ARG A 81 7.50 -14.07 -14.91
CA ARG A 81 6.36 -13.25 -14.52
C ARG A 81 6.37 -11.94 -15.33
N PRO A 82 5.30 -11.63 -16.07
CA PRO A 82 5.27 -10.40 -16.86
C PRO A 82 5.22 -9.17 -15.94
N GLY A 83 5.88 -8.09 -16.37
CA GLY A 83 5.78 -6.78 -15.72
C GLY A 83 6.40 -6.69 -14.32
N VAL A 84 7.32 -7.59 -13.95
CA VAL A 84 8.04 -7.56 -12.66
C VAL A 84 9.33 -6.74 -12.69
N LYS A 85 9.94 -6.60 -13.88
CA LYS A 85 11.22 -5.95 -14.09
C LYS A 85 11.05 -4.43 -14.11
N PHE A 86 11.97 -3.71 -13.46
CA PHE A 86 11.99 -2.26 -13.52
C PHE A 86 12.18 -1.77 -14.95
N SER A 87 11.34 -0.82 -15.37
CA SER A 87 11.32 -0.31 -16.74
C SER A 87 10.95 1.17 -16.78
N LYS A 88 10.93 1.76 -17.98
CA LYS A 88 10.46 3.14 -18.19
C LYS A 88 9.00 3.35 -17.77
N ASP A 89 8.21 2.28 -17.65
CA ASP A 89 6.80 2.34 -17.27
C ASP A 89 6.59 2.33 -15.75
N PHE A 90 7.66 2.39 -14.93
CA PHE A 90 7.59 2.31 -13.47
C PHE A 90 6.56 3.25 -12.83
N LEU A 91 6.38 4.47 -13.37
CA LEU A 91 5.35 5.41 -12.89
C LEU A 91 3.92 4.91 -13.14
N LYS A 92 3.70 4.17 -14.23
CA LYS A 92 2.39 3.56 -14.54
C LYS A 92 2.09 2.33 -13.68
N GLU A 93 3.10 1.83 -12.98
CA GLU A 93 3.06 0.63 -12.17
C GLU A 93 2.93 0.97 -10.68
N LEU A 94 2.89 2.24 -10.28
CA LEU A 94 2.71 2.59 -8.87
C LEU A 94 1.35 2.12 -8.33
N ALA A 95 1.36 1.51 -7.15
CA ALA A 95 0.18 1.41 -6.31
C ALA A 95 -0.02 2.76 -5.60
N VAL A 96 -1.27 3.14 -5.37
CA VAL A 96 -1.64 4.38 -4.67
C VAL A 96 -2.77 4.06 -3.71
N ASP A 97 -2.69 4.58 -2.50
CA ASP A 97 -3.78 4.58 -1.54
C ASP A 97 -4.00 5.97 -0.95
N ALA A 98 -5.13 6.12 -0.29
CA ALA A 98 -5.46 7.29 0.50
C ALA A 98 -6.10 6.85 1.80
N GLY A 99 -6.01 7.71 2.82
CA GLY A 99 -6.60 7.41 4.11
C GLY A 99 -6.68 8.58 5.05
N LEU A 100 -7.32 8.28 6.18
CA LEU A 100 -7.49 9.17 7.31
C LEU A 100 -6.86 8.51 8.53
N GLY A 101 -6.27 9.30 9.41
CA GLY A 101 -5.65 8.81 10.62
C GLY A 101 -5.95 9.67 11.84
N LEU A 102 -5.86 9.06 13.00
CA LEU A 102 -5.76 9.74 14.28
C LEU A 102 -4.41 9.40 14.91
N ARG A 103 -3.82 10.41 15.53
CA ARG A 103 -2.52 10.30 16.17
C ARG A 103 -2.58 10.86 17.58
N PHE A 104 -2.06 10.10 18.52
CA PHE A 104 -2.00 10.45 19.93
C PHE A 104 -0.53 10.60 20.34
N ASP A 105 -0.10 11.84 20.54
CA ASP A 105 1.25 12.19 20.98
C ASP A 105 1.32 12.12 22.51
N LEU A 106 1.58 10.93 23.05
CA LEU A 106 1.86 10.74 24.47
C LEU A 106 3.32 11.10 24.76
N THR A 107 3.64 11.38 26.02
CA THR A 107 4.99 11.78 26.43
C THR A 107 6.07 10.75 26.08
N PHE A 108 5.72 9.46 26.09
CA PHE A 108 6.67 8.34 25.93
C PHE A 108 6.46 7.53 24.64
N LEU A 109 5.33 7.69 23.93
CA LEU A 109 5.10 7.04 22.64
C LEU A 109 4.10 7.81 21.77
N VAL A 110 4.19 7.61 20.47
CA VAL A 110 3.20 8.09 19.51
C VAL A 110 2.34 6.91 19.07
N LEU A 111 1.02 6.97 19.31
CA LEU A 111 0.07 5.98 18.82
C LEU A 111 -0.58 6.49 17.54
N ARG A 112 -0.71 5.62 16.54
CA ARG A 112 -1.38 5.92 15.27
C ARG A 112 -2.47 4.90 14.99
N THR A 113 -3.62 5.39 14.56
CA THR A 113 -4.71 4.60 14.02
C THR A 113 -5.04 5.12 12.64
N ASP A 114 -4.74 4.37 11.60
CA ASP A 114 -4.95 4.78 10.22
C ASP A 114 -5.99 3.87 9.55
N LEU A 115 -6.94 4.48 8.85
CA LEU A 115 -7.89 3.80 7.98
C LEU A 115 -7.63 4.22 6.55
N ALA A 116 -7.24 3.27 5.71
CA ALA A 116 -6.83 3.52 4.33
C ALA A 116 -7.52 2.57 3.36
N PHE A 117 -7.58 3.00 2.09
CA PHE A 117 -8.11 2.21 1.00
C PHE A 117 -7.32 2.45 -0.31
N PRO A 118 -7.26 1.45 -1.19
CA PRO A 118 -6.55 1.58 -2.46
C PRO A 118 -7.28 2.55 -3.40
N VAL A 119 -6.50 3.44 -4.00
CA VAL A 119 -6.92 4.40 -5.04
C VAL A 119 -6.52 3.89 -6.42
N ARG A 120 -5.35 3.24 -6.52
CA ARG A 120 -4.80 2.65 -7.75
C ARG A 120 -4.20 1.27 -7.48
N LYS A 121 -4.59 0.27 -8.25
CA LYS A 121 -4.09 -1.12 -8.18
C LYS A 121 -3.31 -1.45 -9.45
N PRO A 122 -1.97 -1.63 -9.42
CA PRO A 122 -1.17 -1.76 -10.63
C PRO A 122 -1.32 -3.10 -11.37
N TRP A 123 -1.79 -4.14 -10.68
CA TRP A 123 -2.05 -5.46 -11.27
C TRP A 123 -3.35 -5.56 -12.06
N LEU A 124 -4.16 -4.50 -12.08
CA LEU A 124 -5.35 -4.48 -12.92
C LEU A 124 -4.97 -4.13 -14.37
N PRO A 125 -5.78 -4.55 -15.37
CA PRO A 125 -5.60 -4.16 -16.76
C PRO A 125 -5.49 -2.65 -16.94
N GLU A 126 -4.70 -2.21 -17.92
CA GLU A 126 -4.60 -0.78 -18.26
C GLU A 126 -5.98 -0.18 -18.54
N GLY A 127 -6.19 1.07 -18.12
CA GLY A 127 -7.50 1.73 -18.12
C GLY A 127 -8.39 1.41 -16.91
N THR A 128 -8.18 0.29 -16.20
CA THR A 128 -8.97 -0.11 -15.01
C THR A 128 -8.21 -0.05 -13.68
N ARG A 129 -6.94 0.39 -13.72
CA ARG A 129 -6.07 0.49 -12.53
C ARG A 129 -6.57 1.49 -11.49
N MET A 130 -7.28 2.54 -11.91
CA MET A 130 -7.91 3.50 -11.01
C MET A 130 -9.21 2.94 -10.48
N VAL A 131 -9.29 2.77 -9.16
CA VAL A 131 -10.47 2.14 -8.51
C VAL A 131 -11.33 3.15 -7.75
N LEU A 132 -11.03 4.45 -7.85
CA LEU A 132 -11.80 5.53 -7.23
C LEU A 132 -13.29 5.49 -7.62
N GLY A 133 -13.59 5.22 -8.89
CA GLY A 133 -14.97 5.15 -9.39
C GLY A 133 -15.77 3.96 -8.87
N ASN A 134 -15.10 2.97 -8.27
CA ASN A 134 -15.70 1.74 -7.74
C ASN A 134 -15.72 1.72 -6.21
N ILE A 135 -15.47 2.87 -5.57
CA ILE A 135 -15.53 2.98 -4.11
C ILE A 135 -16.97 2.83 -3.65
N ASN A 136 -17.21 1.86 -2.77
CA ASN A 136 -18.52 1.66 -2.17
C ASN A 136 -18.38 1.44 -0.66
N PHE A 137 -18.35 2.54 0.09
CA PHE A 137 -18.29 2.48 1.55
C PHE A 137 -19.57 1.94 2.19
N ALA A 138 -20.69 1.86 1.48
CA ALA A 138 -21.94 1.31 2.02
C ALA A 138 -21.92 -0.23 1.99
N ASP A 139 -21.27 -0.81 0.99
CA ASP A 139 -21.19 -2.26 0.81
C ASP A 139 -20.23 -2.93 1.80
N LYS A 140 -20.71 -3.99 2.46
CA LYS A 140 -19.93 -4.71 3.47
C LYS A 140 -18.79 -5.52 2.86
N GLY A 141 -18.99 -6.12 1.68
CA GLY A 141 -17.96 -6.89 0.99
C GLY A 141 -16.81 -6.00 0.55
N TRP A 142 -17.14 -4.88 -0.08
CA TRP A 142 -16.18 -3.87 -0.49
C TRP A 142 -15.34 -3.36 0.68
N ARG A 143 -15.98 -3.03 1.82
CA ARG A 143 -15.27 -2.62 3.04
C ARG A 143 -14.32 -3.71 3.52
N LYS A 144 -14.75 -4.97 3.55
CA LYS A 144 -13.91 -6.10 3.97
C LYS A 144 -12.66 -6.25 3.10
N ASP A 145 -12.79 -6.02 1.81
CA ASP A 145 -11.71 -6.29 0.84
C ASP A 145 -10.80 -5.09 0.58
N ASN A 146 -11.26 -3.86 0.88
CA ASN A 146 -10.55 -2.62 0.51
C ASN A 146 -10.24 -1.69 1.68
N LEU A 147 -10.95 -1.76 2.81
CA LEU A 147 -10.59 -0.97 3.99
C LEU A 147 -9.54 -1.71 4.82
N ILE A 148 -8.42 -1.04 5.05
CA ILE A 148 -7.37 -1.54 5.93
C ILE A 148 -7.28 -0.62 7.13
N PHE A 149 -7.51 -1.22 8.30
CA PHE A 149 -7.23 -0.59 9.58
C PHE A 149 -5.81 -0.94 10.01
N ASN A 150 -5.07 0.08 10.40
CA ASN A 150 -3.69 0.01 10.83
C ASN A 150 -3.57 0.56 12.25
N LEU A 151 -2.90 -0.19 13.12
CA LEU A 151 -2.49 0.26 14.44
C LEU A 151 -0.96 0.25 14.50
N ALA A 152 -0.36 1.39 14.81
CA ALA A 152 1.09 1.53 14.80
C ALA A 152 1.61 2.41 15.94
N ILE A 153 2.88 2.20 16.27
CA ILE A 153 3.63 2.98 17.24
C ILE A 153 4.75 3.72 16.50
N GLY A 154 5.03 4.97 16.89
CA GLY A 154 6.11 5.79 16.32
C GLY A 154 5.68 6.60 15.09
N TYR A 155 6.66 7.14 14.36
CA TYR A 155 6.45 7.88 13.11
C TYR A 155 6.40 6.93 11.90
N PRO A 156 5.76 7.33 10.78
CA PRO A 156 5.91 6.62 9.51
C PRO A 156 7.37 6.62 9.03
N PHE A 157 7.65 5.73 8.08
CA PHE A 157 8.96 5.37 7.50
C PHE A 157 9.81 6.53 6.99
#